data_AF-X1MUX3-F1
#
_entry.id   AF-X1MUX3-F1
#
_cell.length_a   1.000
_cell.length_b   1.000
_cell.length_c   1.000
_cell.angle_alpha   90.00
_cell.angle_beta   90.00
_cell.angle_gamma   90.00
#
_symmetry.space_group_name_H-M   'P 1'
#
loop_
_entity.id
_entity.type
_entity.pdbx_description
1 polymer ?
#
loop_
_entity_poly.entity_id
_entity_poly.type
_entity_poly.pdbx_seq_one_letter_code
_entity_poly.pdbx_strand_id
1 'polypeptide(L)'
;MTIFLPPPFVAGHSLGEYTALVAADVLSITDAVRLVQHRGRLMHQAGQKKPGGMIAILGASKEDVEDLCLHSGCTIANINCPGQIVISGGTDNLDKANKLAKAK
;
A
#
# COMPACT_ATOMS: atom_id res chain seq x y z
N MET A 1 -37.39 4.63 11.58
CA MET A 1 -36.77 3.51 10.85
C MET A 1 -35.90 4.12 9.78
N THR A 2 -34.61 4.32 10.06
CA THR A 2 -33.68 4.93 9.10
C THR A 2 -33.34 3.88 8.06
N ILE A 3 -33.82 4.08 6.83
CA ILE A 3 -33.48 3.23 5.69
C ILE A 3 -32.04 3.58 5.32
N PHE A 4 -31.09 2.71 5.64
CA PHE A 4 -29.74 2.80 5.09
C PHE A 4 -29.77 2.16 3.71
N LEU A 5 -29.73 2.99 2.67
CA LEU A 5 -29.53 2.48 1.32
C LEU A 5 -28.06 2.04 1.19
N PRO A 6 -27.79 0.85 0.62
CA PRO A 6 -26.43 0.43 0.37
C PRO A 6 -25.75 1.41 -0.60
N PRO A 7 -24.44 1.64 -0.46
CA PRO A 7 -23.72 2.54 -1.35
C PRO A 7 -23.78 2.00 -2.79
N PRO A 8 -23.98 2.87 -3.81
CA PRO A 8 -24.05 2.41 -5.20
C PRO A 8 -22.72 1.87 -5.72
N PHE A 9 -21.61 2.30 -5.10
CA PHE A 9 -20.26 1.85 -5.40
C PHE A 9 -19.43 1.81 -4.12
N VAL A 10 -18.48 0.90 -4.05
CA VAL A 10 -17.50 0.80 -2.96
C VAL A 10 -16.10 0.68 -3.54
N ALA A 11 -15.13 1.22 -2.82
CA ALA A 11 -13.72 1.09 -3.15
C ALA A 11 -12.93 0.87 -1.85
N GLY A 12 -11.91 0.03 -1.94
CA GLY A 12 -10.99 -0.25 -0.85
C GLY A 12 -9.57 -0.14 -1.36
N HIS A 13 -8.65 0.29 -0.50
CA HIS A 13 -7.23 0.43 -0.85
C HIS A 13 -6.41 -0.57 -0.05
N SER A 14 -5.65 -1.43 -0.74
CA SER A 14 -4.76 -2.43 -0.14
C SER A 14 -5.48 -3.38 0.82
N LEU A 15 -5.43 -3.18 2.14
CA LEU A 15 -6.19 -3.99 3.09
C LEU A 15 -7.69 -3.69 3.03
N GLY A 16 -8.06 -2.45 2.69
CA GLY A 16 -9.44 -2.01 2.59
C GLY A 16 -10.24 -2.70 1.48
N GLU A 17 -9.59 -3.33 0.49
CA GLU A 17 -10.29 -4.08 -0.57
C GLU A 17 -11.14 -5.20 -0.01
N TYR A 18 -10.68 -5.90 1.03
CA TYR A 18 -11.48 -6.94 1.71
C TYR A 18 -12.76 -6.36 2.32
N THR A 19 -12.66 -5.18 2.94
CA THR A 19 -13.83 -4.48 3.49
C THR A 19 -14.79 -4.05 2.38
N ALA A 20 -14.26 -3.55 1.25
CA ALA A 20 -15.08 -3.19 0.10
C ALA A 20 -15.82 -4.42 -0.48
N LEU A 21 -15.14 -5.57 -0.57
CA LEU A 21 -15.75 -6.82 -1.01
C LEU A 21 -16.85 -7.32 -0.06
N VAL A 22 -16.68 -7.12 1.26
CA VAL A 22 -17.74 -7.40 2.24
C VAL A 22 -18.92 -6.44 2.08
N ALA A 23 -18.66 -5.15 1.92
CA ALA A 23 -19.70 -4.14 1.72
C ALA A 23 -20.47 -4.30 0.39
N ALA A 24 -19.85 -4.96 -0.60
CA ALA A 24 -20.46 -5.34 -1.88
C ALA A 24 -21.09 -6.74 -1.88
N ASP A 25 -21.20 -7.40 -0.71
CA ASP A 25 -21.71 -8.77 -0.56
C ASP A 25 -20.99 -9.84 -1.40
N VAL A 26 -19.75 -9.58 -1.84
CA VAL A 26 -18.92 -10.54 -2.59
C VAL A 26 -18.25 -11.55 -1.65
N LEU A 27 -17.86 -11.11 -0.46
CA LEU A 27 -17.29 -11.97 0.58
C LEU A 27 -18.14 -11.90 1.84
N SER A 28 -18.30 -13.03 2.52
CA SER A 28 -18.80 -13.01 3.90
C SER A 28 -17.77 -12.32 4.81
N ILE A 29 -18.24 -11.65 5.86
CA ILE A 29 -17.35 -11.05 6.86
C ILE A 29 -16.40 -12.09 7.47
N THR A 30 -16.89 -13.31 7.70
CA THR A 30 -16.12 -14.41 8.27
C THR A 30 -14.96 -14.81 7.35
N ASP A 31 -15.21 -14.93 6.04
CA ASP A 31 -14.16 -15.31 5.09
C ASP A 31 -13.17 -14.17 4.86
N ALA A 32 -13.65 -12.93 4.81
CA ALA A 32 -12.78 -11.75 4.73
C ALA A 32 -11.82 -11.66 5.92
N VAL A 33 -12.30 -11.88 7.15
CA VAL A 33 -11.45 -11.88 8.35
C VAL A 33 -10.42 -13.01 8.30
N ARG A 34 -10.81 -14.22 7.88
CA ARG A 34 -9.87 -15.34 7.70
C ARG A 34 -8.79 -15.01 6.67
N LEU A 35 -9.18 -14.46 5.51
CA LEU A 35 -8.23 -14.06 4.46
C LEU A 35 -7.26 -12.97 4.95
N VAL A 36 -7.76 -11.95 5.65
CA VAL A 36 -6.94 -10.89 6.24
C VAL A 36 -5.95 -11.47 7.26
N GLN A 37 -6.38 -12.37 8.13
CA GLN A 37 -5.50 -13.06 9.08
C GLN A 37 -4.40 -13.84 8.35
N HIS A 38 -4.76 -14.61 7.33
CA HIS A 38 -3.81 -15.37 6.53
C HIS A 38 -2.80 -14.47 5.81
N ARG A 39 -3.27 -13.39 5.17
CA ARG A 39 -2.43 -12.39 4.52
C ARG A 39 -1.45 -11.78 5.52
N GLY A 40 -1.94 -11.31 6.68
CA GLY A 40 -1.10 -10.71 7.72
C GLY A 40 -0.02 -11.66 8.22
N ARG A 41 -0.38 -12.92 8.51
CA ARG A 41 0.57 -13.95 8.94
C ARG A 41 1.66 -14.22 7.90
N LEU A 42 1.27 -14.40 6.64
CA LEU A 42 2.22 -14.68 5.55
C LEU A 42 3.13 -13.48 5.25
N MET A 43 2.58 -12.26 5.25
CA MET A 43 3.36 -11.03 5.11
C MET A 43 4.35 -10.86 6.26
N HIS A 44 3.94 -11.11 7.50
CA HIS A 44 4.83 -11.07 8.65
C HIS A 44 5.99 -12.07 8.50
N GLN A 45 5.68 -13.33 8.16
CA GLN A 45 6.69 -14.37 7.93
C GLN A 45 7.65 -14.01 6.79
N ALA A 46 7.15 -13.42 5.70
CA ALA A 46 7.99 -12.95 4.60
C ALA A 46 8.90 -11.79 5.04
N GLY A 47 8.37 -10.84 5.81
CA GLY A 47 9.13 -9.70 6.36
C GLY A 47 10.24 -10.11 7.33
N GLN A 48 10.06 -11.19 8.09
CA GLN A 48 11.13 -11.76 8.92
C GLN A 48 12.29 -12.32 8.07
N LYS A 49 11.99 -12.87 6.89
CA LYS A 49 13.01 -13.45 5.98
C LYS A 49 13.71 -12.38 5.13
N LYS A 50 12.96 -11.38 4.68
CA LYS A 50 13.46 -10.27 3.87
C LYS A 50 12.94 -8.94 4.44
N PRO A 51 13.66 -8.38 5.43
CA PRO A 51 13.28 -7.11 6.05
C PRO A 51 13.21 -5.98 5.03
N GLY A 52 12.30 -5.05 5.26
CA GLY A 52 12.07 -3.89 4.41
C GLY A 52 10.99 -3.00 4.99
N GLY A 53 10.61 -1.99 4.23
CA GLY A 53 9.64 -1.01 4.67
C GLY A 53 9.00 -0.26 3.52
N MET A 54 8.32 0.82 3.89
CA MET A 54 7.65 1.73 2.96
C MET A 54 7.90 3.17 3.42
N ILE A 55 8.06 4.09 2.48
CA ILE A 55 8.23 5.52 2.73
C ILE A 55 7.27 6.29 1.81
N ALA A 56 6.59 7.29 2.36
CA ALA A 56 5.81 8.23 1.57
C ALA A 56 6.72 9.35 1.03
N ILE A 57 6.69 9.58 -0.28
CA ILE A 57 7.30 10.70 -0.97
C ILE A 57 6.20 11.73 -1.23
N LEU A 58 6.42 12.94 -0.69
CA LEU A 58 5.47 14.04 -0.74
C LEU A 58 5.96 15.12 -1.69
N GLY A 59 5.05 15.72 -2.46
CA GLY A 59 5.32 16.85 -3.36
C GLY A 59 6.04 16.52 -4.67
N ALA A 60 6.48 15.27 -4.88
CA ALA A 60 7.16 14.85 -6.11
C ALA A 60 6.17 14.40 -7.20
N SER A 61 6.57 14.56 -8.46
CA SER A 61 5.84 13.98 -9.60
C SER A 61 5.98 12.45 -9.64
N LYS A 62 5.15 11.77 -10.43
CA LYS A 62 5.27 10.31 -10.60
C LYS A 62 6.59 9.95 -11.25
N GLU A 63 7.00 10.74 -12.24
CA GLU A 63 8.21 10.58 -13.03
C GLU A 63 9.46 10.74 -12.13
N ASP A 64 9.46 11.72 -11.22
CA ASP A 64 10.55 11.89 -10.24
C ASP A 64 10.67 10.71 -9.30
N VAL A 65 9.54 10.13 -8.87
CA VAL A 65 9.53 8.97 -7.98
C VAL A 65 9.93 7.69 -8.73
N GLU A 66 9.62 7.57 -10.01
CA GLU A 66 10.10 6.49 -10.87
C GLU A 66 11.62 6.55 -11.04
N ASP A 67 12.17 7.75 -11.31
CA ASP A 67 13.61 8.00 -11.36
C ASP A 67 14.30 7.68 -10.01
N LEU A 68 13.69 8.11 -8.91
CA LEU A 68 14.15 7.80 -7.56
C LEU A 68 14.18 6.29 -7.30
N CYS A 69 13.13 5.57 -7.69
CA CYS A 69 13.05 4.12 -7.54
C CYS A 69 14.12 3.40 -8.37
N LEU A 70 14.34 3.83 -9.61
CA LEU A 70 15.39 3.29 -10.49
C LEU A 70 16.77 3.40 -9.84
N HIS A 71 17.11 4.56 -9.29
CA HIS A 71 18.42 4.80 -8.69
C HIS A 71 18.58 4.21 -7.28
N SER A 72 17.50 4.10 -6.52
CA SER A 72 17.53 3.54 -5.15
C SER A 72 17.37 2.01 -5.11
N GLY A 73 16.80 1.41 -6.16
CA GLY A 73 16.35 0.02 -6.16
C GLY A 73 15.04 -0.19 -5.39
N CYS A 74 14.30 0.87 -5.07
CA CYS A 74 12.95 0.76 -4.51
C CYS A 74 11.90 0.50 -5.62
N THR A 75 10.66 0.31 -5.23
CA THR A 75 9.51 0.15 -6.14
C THR A 75 8.35 1.01 -5.66
N ILE A 76 7.63 1.64 -6.57
CA ILE A 76 6.37 2.32 -6.25
C ILE A 76 5.35 1.29 -5.75
N ALA A 77 4.93 1.44 -4.51
CA ALA A 77 3.95 0.57 -3.87
C ALA A 77 2.53 1.11 -3.99
N ASN A 78 2.36 2.44 -3.88
CA ASN A 78 1.06 3.09 -4.00
C ASN A 78 1.18 4.48 -4.61
N ILE A 79 0.24 4.82 -5.50
CA ILE A 79 0.02 6.19 -5.98
C ILE A 79 -1.29 6.64 -5.35
N ASN A 80 -1.21 7.29 -4.19
CA ASN A 80 -2.40 7.59 -3.40
C ASN A 80 -3.14 8.82 -3.95
N CYS A 81 -2.40 9.85 -4.34
CA CYS A 81 -2.89 11.04 -5.01
C CYS A 81 -1.72 11.80 -5.67
N PRO A 82 -1.99 12.83 -6.50
CA PRO A 82 -0.94 13.69 -7.03
C PRO A 82 -0.06 14.26 -5.90
N GLY A 83 1.26 14.07 -6.02
CA GLY A 83 2.20 14.51 -4.99
C GLY A 83 2.23 13.65 -3.71
N GLN A 84 1.55 12.50 -3.66
CA GLN A 84 1.68 11.55 -2.54
C GLN A 84 1.83 10.12 -3.07
N ILE A 85 3.07 9.66 -3.16
CA ILE A 85 3.41 8.34 -3.69
C ILE A 85 4.19 7.58 -2.62
N VAL A 86 3.86 6.32 -2.40
CA VAL A 86 4.56 5.45 -1.46
C VAL A 86 5.49 4.53 -2.24
N ILE A 87 6.75 4.47 -1.81
CA ILE A 87 7.74 3.51 -2.29
C ILE A 87 7.98 2.42 -1.26
N SER A 88 8.41 1.25 -1.70
CA SER A 88 8.76 0.11 -0.86
C SER A 88 10.09 -0.50 -1.29
N GLY A 89 10.80 -1.13 -0.36
CA GLY A 89 12.09 -1.73 -0.62
C GLY A 89 12.73 -2.33 0.63
N GLY A 90 13.91 -2.93 0.46
CA GLY A 90 14.77 -3.29 1.59
C GLY A 90 15.26 -2.03 2.30
N THR A 91 15.67 -2.17 3.58
CA THR A 91 16.09 -1.03 4.41
C THR A 91 17.19 -0.19 3.75
N ASP A 92 18.22 -0.82 3.18
CA ASP A 92 19.32 -0.11 2.51
C ASP A 92 18.86 0.68 1.28
N ASN A 93 17.91 0.11 0.51
CA ASN A 93 17.34 0.77 -0.67
C ASN A 93 16.52 1.99 -0.25
N LEU A 94 15.74 1.87 0.83
CA LEU A 94 14.94 2.96 1.38
C LEU A 94 15.82 4.08 1.96
N ASP A 95 16.91 3.73 2.64
CA ASP A 95 17.90 4.70 3.12
C ASP A 95 18.57 5.45 1.96
N LYS A 96 18.90 4.73 0.89
CA LYS A 96 19.42 5.32 -0.35
C LYS A 96 18.38 6.26 -0.98
N ALA A 97 17.12 5.85 -1.08
CA ALA A 97 16.04 6.68 -1.59
C ALA A 97 15.85 7.96 -0.76
N ASN A 98 15.86 7.85 0.57
CA ASN A 98 15.73 9.01 1.47
C ASN A 98 16.87 10.02 1.30
N LYS A 99 18.11 9.56 1.06
CA LYS A 99 19.26 10.43 0.77
C LYS A 99 19.12 11.12 -0.59
N LEU A 100 18.75 10.36 -1.63
CA LEU A 100 18.55 10.91 -2.98
C LEU A 100 17.41 11.93 -3.05
N ALA A 101 16.31 11.66 -2.35
CA ALA A 101 15.15 12.56 -2.30
C ALA A 101 15.44 13.90 -1.61
N LYS A 102 16.40 13.95 -0.68
CA LYS A 102 16.79 15.19 0.03
C LYS A 102 17.90 15.98 -0.68
N ALA A 103 18.54 15.38 -1.67
CA ALA A 103 19.60 16.01 -2.45
C ALA A 103 19.06 16.76 -3.70
N LYS A 104 17.78 16.55 -4.02
CA LYS A 104 17.01 17.34 -5.00
C LYS A 104 16.22 18.43 -4.24
#